data_AF-A0A966WXI8-F1
#
_entry.id   AF-A0A966WXI8-F1
#
_cell.length_a   1.000
_cell.length_b   1.000
_cell.length_c   1.000
_cell.angle_alpha   90.00
_cell.angle_beta   90.00
_cell.angle_gamma   90.00
#
_symmetry.space_group_name_H-M   'P 1'
#
loop_
_entity.id
_entity.type
_entity.pdbx_description
1 polymer ?
#
loop_
_entity_poly.entity_id
_entity_poly.type
_entity_poly.pdbx_seq_one_letter_code
_entity_poly.pdbx_strand_id
1 'polypeptide(L)'
;MAERLRLCNHELETLLNRNGGSGHWVDQTFVQRRQASWRCRLSGWFGDAHAADNRRNAAAQLLQTAHANSDLVHQQVRNLKRQHQDLQRQLSALDLSPLLELTANDDPQSVAEPRLREAVSLGRERWLREQLSHEPLRTWQIEGFGDARLKLLESHGLCNGEQLRTHIDRLQALPGIGAALQTRLRIRLDQAVQRLEACANAAGMGPGRDDLVLHPELLALQNGEQQLQVLGRALACFKAAIEALHTTIRERRDAMEIQLKAFEALC
;
A
#
# COMPACT_ATOMS: atom_id res chain seq x y z
N MET A 1 5.40 9.22 3.69
CA MET A 1 5.15 8.28 4.81
C MET A 1 6.33 8.17 5.77
N ALA A 2 7.58 8.08 5.27
CA ALA A 2 8.79 8.05 6.11
C ALA A 2 8.96 9.27 7.05
N GLU A 3 8.67 10.49 6.58
CA GLU A 3 8.72 11.70 7.44
C GLU A 3 7.71 11.66 8.59
N ARG A 4 6.49 11.14 8.33
CA ARG A 4 5.46 10.97 9.36
C ARG A 4 5.91 10.00 10.45
N LEU A 5 6.63 8.93 10.09
CA LEU A 5 7.19 7.99 11.04
C LEU A 5 8.29 8.61 11.90
N ARG A 6 9.17 9.45 11.31
CA ARG A 6 10.19 10.19 12.06
C ARG A 6 9.57 11.13 13.09
N LEU A 7 8.52 11.85 12.71
CA LEU A 7 7.76 12.72 13.62
C LEU A 7 7.18 11.91 14.80
N CYS A 8 6.52 10.77 14.53
CA CYS A 8 5.97 9.94 15.60
C CYS A 8 7.06 9.34 16.53
N ASN A 9 8.24 9.01 16.02
CA ASN A 9 9.34 8.54 16.88
C ASN A 9 9.82 9.65 17.82
N HIS A 10 9.95 10.88 17.31
CA HIS A 10 10.27 12.04 18.13
C HIS A 10 9.20 12.29 19.22
N GLU A 11 7.92 12.16 18.88
CA GLU A 11 6.82 12.23 19.86
C GLU A 11 6.95 11.16 20.95
N LEU A 12 7.28 9.91 20.59
CA LEU A 12 7.51 8.85 21.58
C LEU A 12 8.71 9.14 22.50
N GLU A 13 9.80 9.67 21.96
CA GLU A 13 10.97 10.06 22.75
C GLU A 13 10.65 11.21 23.71
N THR A 14 9.93 12.22 23.24
CA THR A 14 9.51 13.34 24.11
C THR A 14 8.55 12.87 25.21
N LEU A 15 7.64 11.94 24.92
CA LEU A 15 6.74 11.34 25.91
C LEU A 15 7.49 10.52 26.95
N LEU A 16 8.46 9.71 26.52
CA LEU A 16 9.31 8.92 27.40
C LEU A 16 10.16 9.82 28.31
N ASN A 17 10.72 10.89 27.76
CA ASN A 17 11.55 11.81 28.55
C ASN A 17 10.71 12.63 29.54
N ARG A 18 9.46 12.96 29.21
CA ARG A 18 8.56 13.72 30.09
C ARG A 18 7.89 12.86 31.16
N ASN A 19 7.59 11.60 30.86
CA ASN A 19 6.74 10.75 31.71
C ASN A 19 7.37 9.39 32.04
N GLY A 20 8.62 9.12 31.66
CA GLY A 20 9.26 7.83 31.88
C GLY A 20 9.77 7.66 33.32
N GLY A 21 10.34 8.71 33.92
CA GLY A 21 10.91 8.62 35.27
C GLY A 21 9.86 8.68 36.38
N SER A 22 9.97 7.81 37.39
CA SER A 22 9.12 7.85 38.60
C SER A 22 9.18 9.19 39.35
N GLY A 23 10.28 9.94 39.21
CA GLY A 23 10.44 11.30 39.75
C GLY A 23 9.64 12.40 39.02
N HIS A 24 9.07 12.13 37.85
CA HIS A 24 8.12 13.05 37.18
C HIS A 24 6.67 12.81 37.60
N TRP A 25 6.39 11.62 38.10
CA TRP A 25 5.08 11.16 38.56
C TRP A 25 4.80 11.53 40.00
N VAL A 26 5.85 11.48 40.82
CA VAL A 26 5.86 12.00 42.18
C VAL A 26 6.95 13.04 42.20
N ASP A 27 6.61 14.28 42.49
CA ASP A 27 7.59 15.34 42.74
C ASP A 27 8.41 14.93 43.99
N GLN A 28 9.44 14.11 43.75
CA GLN A 28 10.24 13.45 44.78
C GLN A 28 10.88 14.50 45.68
N THR A 29 11.25 15.65 45.11
CA THR A 29 11.72 16.82 45.84
C THR A 29 10.66 17.43 46.75
N PHE A 30 9.40 17.45 46.36
CA PHE A 30 8.31 17.99 47.19
C PHE A 30 7.91 17.03 48.32
N VAL A 31 7.77 15.74 48.04
CA VAL A 31 7.44 14.71 49.04
C VAL A 31 8.57 14.55 50.06
N GLN A 32 9.84 14.53 49.62
CA GLN A 32 11.00 14.44 50.52
C GLN A 32 11.23 15.74 51.31
N ARG A 33 11.04 16.93 50.71
CA ARG A 33 11.19 18.22 51.45
C ARG A 33 10.07 18.42 52.49
N ARG A 34 8.84 17.96 52.23
CA ARG A 34 7.75 18.02 53.22
C ARG A 34 7.86 16.95 54.30
N GLN A 35 8.34 15.75 54.00
CA GLN A 35 8.68 14.75 55.01
C GLN A 35 9.86 15.19 55.91
N ALA A 36 10.81 15.96 55.36
CA ALA A 36 11.94 16.51 56.11
C ALA A 36 11.60 17.75 56.96
N SER A 37 10.41 18.33 56.81
CA SER A 37 9.97 19.48 57.59
C SER A 37 9.54 19.01 58.98
N TRP A 38 10.40 19.24 59.98
CA TRP A 38 10.24 19.38 61.44
C TRP A 38 8.96 18.90 62.15
N ARG A 39 7.76 18.96 61.55
CA ARG A 39 6.50 18.38 62.02
C ARG A 39 6.53 16.86 62.21
N CYS A 40 7.15 16.08 61.33
CA CYS A 40 7.27 14.61 61.53
C CYS A 40 8.23 14.26 62.68
N ARG A 41 9.25 15.09 62.91
CA ARG A 41 10.18 14.93 64.04
C ARG A 41 9.55 15.37 65.36
N LEU A 42 8.72 16.41 65.34
CA LEU A 42 7.99 16.89 66.53
C LEU A 42 6.75 16.04 66.85
N SER A 43 6.07 15.44 65.87
CA SER A 43 4.97 14.49 66.13
C SER A 43 5.45 13.16 66.69
N GLY A 44 6.69 12.75 66.44
CA GLY A 44 7.30 11.61 67.13
C GLY A 44 7.61 11.88 68.60
N TRP A 45 7.65 13.16 69.02
CA TRP A 45 7.90 13.57 70.40
C TRP A 45 6.62 14.05 71.13
N PHE A 46 5.59 14.50 70.39
CA PHE A 46 4.35 15.07 70.95
C PHE A 46 3.05 14.76 70.16
N GLY A 47 3.04 13.80 69.22
CA GLY A 47 1.90 13.53 68.34
C GLY A 47 1.43 12.08 68.32
N ASP A 48 0.18 11.89 67.89
CA ASP A 48 -0.48 10.59 67.76
C ASP A 48 0.29 9.65 66.81
N ALA A 49 0.78 8.53 67.35
CA ALA A 49 1.53 7.51 66.62
C ALA A 49 0.74 6.96 65.43
N HIS A 50 -0.59 6.89 65.55
CA HIS A 50 -1.46 6.36 64.51
C HIS A 50 -1.48 7.26 63.27
N ALA A 51 -1.44 8.59 63.47
CA ALA A 51 -1.37 9.56 62.37
C ALA A 51 -0.02 9.52 61.65
N ALA A 52 1.08 9.27 62.38
CA ALA A 52 2.41 9.13 61.78
C ALA A 52 2.51 7.89 60.88
N ASP A 53 1.96 6.75 61.32
CA ASP A 53 1.96 5.53 60.51
C ASP A 53 1.02 5.62 59.30
N ASN A 54 -0.14 6.28 59.43
CA ASN A 54 -1.03 6.54 58.29
C ASN A 54 -0.34 7.37 57.20
N ARG A 55 0.45 8.40 57.56
CA ARG A 55 1.25 9.17 56.60
C ARG A 55 2.35 8.33 55.95
N ARG A 56 3.05 7.48 56.72
CA ARG A 56 4.06 6.58 56.16
C ARG A 56 3.47 5.59 55.15
N ASN A 57 2.33 4.99 55.49
CA ASN A 57 1.63 4.05 54.62
C ASN A 57 1.12 4.74 53.34
N ALA A 58 0.53 5.92 53.45
CA ALA A 58 0.06 6.68 52.29
C ALA A 58 1.23 7.14 51.39
N ALA A 59 2.37 7.56 51.97
CA ALA A 59 3.55 7.91 51.19
C ALA A 59 4.16 6.69 50.46
N ALA A 60 4.19 5.52 51.12
CA ALA A 60 4.65 4.27 50.50
C ALA A 60 3.74 3.85 49.34
N GLN A 61 2.42 3.96 49.50
CA GLN A 61 1.43 3.68 48.46
C GLN A 61 1.55 4.63 47.25
N LEU A 62 1.78 5.92 47.49
CA LEU A 62 2.03 6.90 46.41
C LEU A 62 3.28 6.54 45.61
N LEU A 63 4.38 6.21 46.30
CA LEU A 63 5.61 5.80 45.63
C LEU A 63 5.43 4.51 44.84
N GLN A 64 4.74 3.50 45.38
CA GLN A 64 4.45 2.26 44.67
C GLN A 64 3.60 2.52 43.40
N THR A 65 2.58 3.36 43.51
CA THR A 65 1.70 3.71 42.38
C THR A 65 2.46 4.46 41.29
N ALA A 66 3.38 5.36 41.67
CA ALA A 66 4.23 6.10 40.74
C ALA A 66 5.22 5.21 39.99
N HIS A 67 5.82 4.23 40.67
CA HIS A 67 6.68 3.25 40.03
C HIS A 67 5.88 2.37 39.06
N ALA A 68 4.72 1.87 39.48
CA ALA A 68 3.85 1.07 38.62
C ALA A 68 3.39 1.84 37.36
N ASN A 69 3.06 3.13 37.49
CA ASN A 69 2.69 3.98 36.36
C ASN A 69 3.88 4.24 35.41
N SER A 70 5.07 4.49 35.97
CA SER A 70 6.33 4.66 35.22
C SER A 70 6.68 3.38 34.43
N ASP A 71 6.60 2.22 35.07
CA ASP A 71 6.86 0.92 34.43
C ASP A 71 5.85 0.63 33.31
N LEU A 72 4.55 0.89 33.55
CA LEU A 72 3.50 0.72 32.55
C LEU A 72 3.76 1.59 31.31
N VAL A 73 4.06 2.88 31.51
CA VAL A 73 4.35 3.81 30.40
C VAL A 73 5.61 3.39 29.66
N HIS A 74 6.67 2.98 30.37
CA HIS A 74 7.87 2.44 29.74
C HIS A 74 7.59 1.18 28.92
N GLN A 75 6.76 0.27 29.43
CA GLN A 75 6.37 -0.94 28.70
C GLN A 75 5.57 -0.61 27.43
N GLN A 76 4.58 0.29 27.53
CA GLN A 76 3.77 0.71 26.39
C GLN A 76 4.60 1.43 25.32
N VAL A 77 5.52 2.33 25.73
CA VAL A 77 6.43 3.00 24.78
C VAL A 77 7.39 2.01 24.12
N ARG A 78 7.92 1.01 24.85
CA ARG A 78 8.76 -0.06 24.26
C ARG A 78 8.00 -0.84 23.20
N ASN A 79 6.72 -1.17 23.45
CA ASN A 79 5.87 -1.86 22.48
C ASN A 79 5.63 -1.00 21.23
N LEU A 80 5.34 0.30 21.40
CA LEU A 80 5.19 1.23 20.27
C LEU A 80 6.49 1.36 19.46
N LYS A 81 7.66 1.41 20.11
CA LYS A 81 8.97 1.43 19.41
C LYS A 81 9.19 0.17 18.56
N ARG A 82 8.77 -1.00 19.04
CA ARG A 82 8.82 -2.25 18.24
C ARG A 82 7.89 -2.18 17.03
N GLN A 83 6.64 -1.77 17.22
CA GLN A 83 5.68 -1.58 16.12
C GLN A 83 6.17 -0.58 15.08
N HIS A 84 6.83 0.51 15.51
CA HIS A 84 7.47 1.47 14.63
C HIS A 84 8.59 0.83 13.78
N GLN A 85 9.47 0.05 14.40
CA GLN A 85 10.56 -0.64 13.69
C GLN A 85 10.01 -1.64 12.67
N ASP A 86 8.94 -2.37 13.02
CA ASP A 86 8.32 -3.33 12.11
C ASP A 86 7.63 -2.62 10.92
N LEU A 87 6.93 -1.50 11.17
CA LEU A 87 6.40 -0.65 10.10
C LEU A 87 7.49 -0.10 9.18
N GLN A 88 8.63 0.30 9.76
CA GLN A 88 9.76 0.81 8.98
C GLN A 88 10.40 -0.29 8.12
N ARG A 89 10.54 -1.51 8.65
CA ARG A 89 11.02 -2.67 7.88
C ARG A 89 10.07 -3.02 6.75
N GLN A 90 8.76 -3.06 7.01
CA GLN A 90 7.75 -3.32 5.99
C GLN A 90 7.82 -2.25 4.89
N LEU A 91 7.91 -0.97 5.25
CA LEU A 91 8.08 0.12 4.28
C LEU A 91 9.35 -0.01 3.43
N SER A 92 10.48 -0.40 4.02
CA SER A 92 11.73 -0.60 3.26
C SER A 92 11.71 -1.84 2.37
N ALA A 93 10.84 -2.81 2.67
CA ALA A 93 10.68 -4.03 1.91
C ALA A 93 9.63 -3.91 0.79
N LEU A 94 8.86 -2.82 0.74
CA LEU A 94 7.95 -2.58 -0.38
C LEU A 94 8.74 -2.15 -1.61
N ASP A 95 8.55 -2.89 -2.68
CA ASP A 95 8.92 -2.45 -4.02
C ASP A 95 7.78 -1.60 -4.60
N LEU A 96 7.96 -0.28 -4.52
CA LEU A 96 7.02 0.71 -5.07
C LEU A 96 7.38 1.13 -6.49
N SER A 97 8.39 0.53 -7.11
CA SER A 97 8.81 0.87 -8.49
C SER A 97 7.65 0.85 -9.49
N PRO A 98 6.71 -0.12 -9.47
CA PRO A 98 5.57 -0.15 -10.38
C PRO A 98 4.57 1.01 -10.16
N LEU A 99 4.48 1.52 -8.94
CA LEU A 99 3.54 2.59 -8.55
C LEU A 99 4.14 3.99 -8.75
N LEU A 100 5.47 4.12 -8.67
CA LEU A 100 6.16 5.40 -8.88
C LEU A 100 6.03 5.92 -10.32
N GLU A 101 5.89 5.01 -11.30
CA GLU A 101 5.55 5.36 -12.68
C GLU A 101 4.14 5.94 -12.84
N LEU A 102 3.26 5.76 -11.86
CA LEU A 102 1.91 6.33 -11.82
C LEU A 102 1.86 7.66 -11.06
N THR A 103 2.83 7.95 -10.19
CA THR A 103 2.79 9.15 -9.35
C THR A 103 3.51 10.34 -9.98
N ALA A 104 2.88 10.92 -11.00
CA ALA A 104 3.01 12.33 -11.33
C ALA A 104 1.61 12.88 -11.69
N ASN A 105 0.88 13.33 -10.67
CA ASN A 105 -0.39 14.08 -10.76
C ASN A 105 -1.63 13.46 -11.40
N ASP A 106 -1.59 12.25 -11.93
CA ASP A 106 -2.77 11.71 -12.62
C ASP A 106 -3.68 10.89 -11.68
N ASP A 107 -4.98 11.14 -11.80
CA ASP A 107 -6.05 10.39 -11.13
C ASP A 107 -5.87 8.88 -11.44
N PRO A 108 -5.85 7.97 -10.45
CA PRO A 108 -5.60 6.55 -10.69
C PRO A 108 -6.53 5.91 -11.73
N GLN A 109 -7.77 6.41 -11.88
CA GLN A 109 -8.66 6.01 -12.96
C GLN A 109 -8.22 6.55 -14.33
N SER A 110 -7.68 7.77 -14.37
CA SER A 110 -7.19 8.43 -15.59
C SER A 110 -5.93 7.82 -16.18
N VAL A 111 -5.10 7.11 -15.39
CA VAL A 111 -3.91 6.41 -15.92
C VAL A 111 -4.18 4.93 -16.17
N ALA A 112 -4.96 4.29 -15.31
CA ALA A 112 -5.28 2.88 -15.45
C ALA A 112 -6.10 2.60 -16.70
N GLU A 113 -7.05 3.47 -17.05
CA GLU A 113 -7.93 3.25 -18.20
C GLU A 113 -7.22 3.36 -19.57
N PRO A 114 -6.38 4.36 -19.88
CA PRO A 114 -5.61 4.39 -21.12
C PRO A 114 -4.57 3.27 -21.20
N ARG A 115 -3.85 2.97 -20.10
CA ARG A 115 -2.91 1.82 -20.09
C ARG A 115 -3.62 0.49 -20.28
N LEU A 116 -4.82 0.34 -19.73
CA LEU A 116 -5.66 -0.84 -19.95
C LEU A 116 -6.16 -0.89 -21.39
N ARG A 117 -6.55 0.24 -21.99
CA ARG A 117 -6.91 0.29 -23.42
C ARG A 117 -5.73 -0.04 -24.33
N GLU A 118 -4.52 0.41 -24.00
CA GLU A 118 -3.28 0.07 -24.72
C GLU A 118 -2.90 -1.41 -24.55
N ALA A 119 -2.99 -1.95 -23.34
CA ALA A 119 -2.73 -3.37 -23.11
C ALA A 119 -3.76 -4.24 -23.85
N VAL A 120 -5.05 -3.86 -23.81
CA VAL A 120 -6.13 -4.52 -24.55
C VAL A 120 -5.89 -4.43 -26.05
N SER A 121 -5.46 -3.28 -26.57
CA SER A 121 -5.18 -3.13 -28.00
C SER A 121 -3.98 -3.97 -28.44
N LEU A 122 -2.91 -4.00 -27.64
CA LEU A 122 -1.72 -4.83 -27.89
C LEU A 122 -2.03 -6.33 -27.81
N GLY A 123 -2.80 -6.75 -26.80
CA GLY A 123 -3.22 -8.14 -26.64
C GLY A 123 -4.14 -8.59 -27.78
N ARG A 124 -5.12 -7.74 -28.17
CA ARG A 124 -5.96 -7.98 -29.36
C ARG A 124 -5.11 -8.09 -30.61
N GLU A 125 -4.11 -7.23 -30.77
CA GLU A 125 -3.23 -7.26 -31.94
C GLU A 125 -2.38 -8.53 -32.01
N ARG A 126 -1.84 -9.00 -30.87
CA ARG A 126 -1.09 -10.26 -30.80
C ARG A 126 -1.98 -11.47 -31.13
N TRP A 127 -3.15 -11.55 -30.50
CA TRP A 127 -4.12 -12.61 -30.79
C TRP A 127 -4.49 -12.61 -32.27
N LEU A 128 -4.79 -11.44 -32.84
CA LEU A 128 -5.17 -11.32 -34.23
C LEU A 128 -4.03 -11.72 -35.18
N ARG A 129 -2.76 -11.41 -34.85
CA ARG A 129 -1.59 -11.89 -35.60
C ARG A 129 -1.49 -13.42 -35.56
N GLU A 130 -1.67 -14.03 -34.39
CA GLU A 130 -1.63 -15.48 -34.22
C GLU A 130 -2.73 -16.16 -35.02
N GLN A 131 -3.98 -15.70 -34.91
CA GLN A 131 -5.11 -16.26 -35.67
C GLN A 131 -4.94 -16.10 -37.18
N LEU A 132 -4.53 -14.92 -37.65
CA LEU A 132 -4.27 -14.69 -39.07
C LEU A 132 -3.08 -15.51 -39.60
N SER A 133 -2.12 -15.87 -38.74
CA SER A 133 -1.00 -16.74 -39.14
C SER A 133 -1.46 -18.16 -39.49
N HIS A 134 -2.57 -18.61 -38.88
CA HIS A 134 -3.23 -19.88 -39.14
C HIS A 134 -4.23 -19.83 -40.30
N GLU A 135 -4.45 -18.67 -40.92
CA GLU A 135 -5.31 -18.54 -42.10
C GLU A 135 -4.49 -18.49 -43.40
N PRO A 136 -4.29 -19.63 -44.10
CA PRO A 136 -3.58 -19.64 -45.37
C PRO A 136 -4.41 -18.96 -46.46
N LEU A 137 -3.76 -18.10 -47.26
CA LEU A 137 -4.42 -17.35 -48.33
C LEU A 137 -5.07 -18.24 -49.40
N ARG A 138 -4.59 -19.47 -49.55
CA ARG A 138 -5.20 -20.47 -50.46
C ARG A 138 -6.64 -20.81 -50.10
N THR A 139 -7.02 -20.69 -48.83
CA THR A 139 -8.41 -20.93 -48.39
C THR A 139 -9.32 -19.74 -48.66
N TRP A 140 -8.75 -18.58 -49.02
CA TRP A 140 -9.51 -17.38 -49.28
C TRP A 140 -9.98 -17.39 -50.74
N GLN A 141 -11.27 -17.59 -50.93
CA GLN A 141 -11.88 -17.52 -52.26
C GLN A 141 -12.02 -16.06 -52.69
N ILE A 142 -10.98 -15.54 -53.34
CA ILE A 142 -10.91 -14.15 -53.82
C ILE A 142 -11.17 -14.11 -55.32
N GLU A 143 -12.20 -13.38 -55.73
CA GLU A 143 -12.57 -13.25 -57.13
C GLU A 143 -11.45 -12.58 -57.95
N GLY A 144 -10.96 -13.29 -58.96
CA GLY A 144 -9.81 -12.87 -59.77
C GLY A 144 -8.45 -13.32 -59.24
N PHE A 145 -8.38 -14.11 -58.16
CA PHE A 145 -7.17 -14.85 -57.78
C PHE A 145 -7.28 -16.31 -58.22
N GLY A 146 -6.65 -16.63 -59.35
CA GLY A 146 -6.35 -18.01 -59.71
C GLY A 146 -5.01 -18.48 -59.14
N ASP A 147 -4.70 -19.76 -59.34
CA ASP A 147 -3.47 -20.41 -58.84
C ASP A 147 -2.17 -19.67 -59.20
N ALA A 148 -2.07 -19.09 -60.40
CA ALA A 148 -0.88 -18.35 -60.81
C ALA A 148 -0.61 -17.11 -59.95
N ARG A 149 -1.68 -16.41 -59.52
CA ARG A 149 -1.58 -15.22 -58.67
C ARG A 149 -1.35 -15.58 -57.20
N LEU A 150 -1.90 -16.71 -56.75
CA LEU A 150 -1.61 -17.25 -55.43
C LEU A 150 -0.14 -17.69 -55.31
N LYS A 151 0.39 -18.40 -56.31
CA LYS A 151 1.82 -18.77 -56.36
C LYS A 151 2.74 -17.54 -56.37
N LEU A 152 2.30 -16.46 -57.02
CA LEU A 152 3.05 -15.19 -57.01
C LEU A 152 3.11 -14.61 -55.60
N LEU A 153 1.99 -14.53 -54.88
CA LEU A 153 1.97 -14.10 -53.48
C LEU A 153 2.88 -14.98 -52.61
N GLU A 154 2.80 -16.30 -52.76
CA GLU A 154 3.62 -17.26 -52.02
C GLU A 154 5.12 -17.13 -52.31
N SER A 155 5.50 -16.89 -53.58
CA SER A 155 6.91 -16.65 -53.95
C SER A 155 7.49 -15.37 -53.33
N HIS A 156 6.62 -14.45 -52.91
CA HIS A 156 6.97 -13.23 -52.18
C HIS A 156 6.77 -13.36 -50.66
N GLY A 157 6.59 -14.58 -50.14
CA GLY A 157 6.47 -14.85 -48.71
C GLY A 157 5.11 -14.49 -48.11
N LEU A 158 4.08 -14.33 -48.94
CA LEU A 158 2.72 -14.03 -48.52
C LEU A 158 1.87 -15.29 -48.59
N CYS A 159 1.96 -16.11 -47.55
CA CYS A 159 1.31 -17.41 -47.46
C CYS A 159 0.05 -17.39 -46.58
N ASN A 160 -0.04 -16.46 -45.64
CA ASN A 160 -1.15 -16.35 -44.69
C ASN A 160 -1.67 -14.91 -44.52
N GLY A 161 -2.75 -14.77 -43.75
CA GLY A 161 -3.40 -13.49 -43.49
C GLY A 161 -2.52 -12.49 -42.73
N GLU A 162 -1.60 -12.95 -41.88
CA GLU A 162 -0.70 -12.07 -41.10
C GLU A 162 0.34 -11.42 -42.00
N GLN A 163 1.00 -12.24 -42.84
CA GLN A 163 1.97 -11.77 -43.82
C GLN A 163 1.31 -10.83 -44.83
N LEU A 164 0.09 -11.16 -45.26
CA LEU A 164 -0.71 -10.27 -46.11
C LEU A 164 -0.95 -8.93 -45.42
N ARG A 165 -1.42 -8.92 -44.18
CA ARG A 165 -1.69 -7.69 -43.40
C ARG A 165 -0.46 -6.80 -43.27
N THR A 166 0.69 -7.39 -43.00
CA THR A 166 1.97 -6.66 -42.82
C THR A 166 2.47 -6.01 -44.12
N HIS A 167 2.15 -6.61 -45.28
CA HIS A 167 2.69 -6.17 -46.57
C HIS A 167 1.64 -5.58 -47.52
N ILE A 168 0.37 -5.50 -47.11
CA ILE A 168 -0.74 -5.18 -48.01
C ILE A 168 -0.55 -3.85 -48.75
N ASP A 169 0.00 -2.84 -48.10
CA ASP A 169 0.27 -1.52 -48.70
C ASP A 169 1.34 -1.54 -49.79
N ARG A 170 2.25 -2.50 -49.74
CA ARG A 170 3.39 -2.61 -50.68
C ARG A 170 3.09 -3.50 -51.88
N LEU A 171 1.91 -4.14 -51.92
CA LEU A 171 1.56 -5.11 -52.96
C LEU A 171 1.44 -4.52 -54.36
N GLN A 172 1.14 -3.22 -54.51
CA GLN A 172 1.09 -2.58 -55.83
C GLN A 172 2.44 -2.57 -56.54
N ALA A 173 3.54 -2.75 -55.81
CA ALA A 173 4.87 -2.84 -56.38
C ALA A 173 5.16 -4.20 -57.04
N LEU A 174 4.30 -5.21 -56.83
CA LEU A 174 4.48 -6.55 -57.38
C LEU A 174 3.94 -6.64 -58.81
N PRO A 175 4.74 -7.13 -59.78
CA PRO A 175 4.29 -7.28 -61.16
C PRO A 175 3.14 -8.27 -61.23
N GLY A 176 1.99 -7.85 -61.79
CA GLY A 176 0.78 -8.68 -61.87
C GLY A 176 -0.25 -8.44 -60.76
N ILE A 177 0.03 -7.56 -59.79
CA ILE A 177 -0.93 -7.09 -58.77
C ILE A 177 -1.23 -5.60 -59.01
N GLY A 178 -2.39 -5.32 -59.60
CA GLY A 178 -2.87 -3.94 -59.76
C GLY A 178 -3.61 -3.43 -58.53
N ALA A 179 -3.85 -2.11 -58.47
CA ALA A 179 -4.58 -1.46 -57.38
C ALA A 179 -5.94 -2.11 -57.09
N ALA A 180 -6.71 -2.47 -58.12
CA ALA A 180 -8.00 -3.15 -57.96
C ALA A 180 -7.88 -4.51 -57.25
N LEU A 181 -6.77 -5.22 -57.48
CA LEU A 181 -6.51 -6.54 -56.91
C LEU A 181 -6.10 -6.43 -55.43
N GLN A 182 -5.27 -5.43 -55.11
CA GLN A 182 -4.91 -5.08 -53.74
C GLN A 182 -6.15 -4.65 -52.93
N THR A 183 -7.04 -3.84 -53.52
CA THR A 183 -8.30 -3.45 -52.86
C THR A 183 -9.15 -4.68 -52.52
N ARG A 184 -9.24 -5.66 -53.42
CA ARG A 184 -9.96 -6.93 -53.15
C ARG A 184 -9.30 -7.74 -52.03
N LEU A 185 -7.97 -7.83 -52.01
CA LEU A 185 -7.23 -8.47 -50.92
C LEU A 185 -7.49 -7.77 -49.58
N ARG A 186 -7.55 -6.43 -49.58
CA ARG A 186 -7.82 -5.63 -48.38
C ARG A 186 -9.23 -5.89 -47.86
N ILE A 187 -10.22 -5.84 -48.74
CA ILE A 187 -11.61 -6.17 -48.38
C ILE A 187 -11.70 -7.60 -47.79
N ARG A 188 -10.98 -8.56 -48.37
CA ARG A 188 -10.98 -9.94 -47.86
C ARG A 188 -10.25 -10.09 -46.52
N LEU A 189 -9.13 -9.40 -46.34
CA LEU A 189 -8.45 -9.35 -45.06
C LEU A 189 -9.35 -8.74 -43.97
N ASP A 190 -10.03 -7.64 -44.28
CA ASP A 190 -10.95 -6.98 -43.35
C ASP A 190 -12.12 -7.90 -42.96
N GLN A 191 -12.67 -8.63 -43.93
CA GLN A 191 -13.71 -9.64 -43.68
C GLN A 191 -13.22 -10.82 -42.83
N ALA A 192 -11.99 -11.28 -43.07
CA ALA A 192 -11.38 -12.34 -42.26
C ALA A 192 -11.19 -11.88 -40.81
N VAL A 193 -10.69 -10.65 -40.60
CA VAL A 193 -10.57 -10.01 -39.29
C VAL A 193 -11.93 -9.92 -38.60
N GLN A 194 -12.95 -9.38 -39.28
CA GLN A 194 -14.30 -9.26 -38.71
C GLN A 194 -14.90 -10.62 -38.36
N ARG A 195 -14.68 -11.65 -39.19
CA ARG A 195 -15.13 -13.01 -38.91
C ARG A 195 -14.42 -13.57 -37.68
N LEU A 196 -13.09 -13.46 -37.61
CA LEU A 196 -12.32 -13.93 -36.47
C LEU A 196 -12.82 -13.27 -35.19
N GLU A 197 -12.99 -11.95 -35.19
CA GLU A 197 -13.50 -11.20 -34.04
C GLU A 197 -14.93 -11.59 -33.66
N ALA A 198 -15.82 -11.78 -34.64
CA ALA A 198 -17.19 -12.23 -34.40
C ALA A 198 -17.25 -13.65 -33.82
N CYS A 199 -16.44 -14.57 -34.35
CA CYS A 199 -16.32 -15.95 -33.84
C CYS A 199 -15.76 -15.96 -32.41
N ALA A 200 -14.75 -15.13 -32.14
CA ALA A 200 -14.16 -14.98 -30.82
C ALA A 200 -15.21 -14.47 -29.81
N ASN A 201 -15.94 -13.41 -30.16
CA ASN A 201 -16.99 -12.84 -29.31
C ASN A 201 -18.13 -13.83 -29.05
N ALA A 202 -18.53 -14.62 -30.05
CA ALA A 202 -19.60 -15.61 -29.92
C ALA A 202 -19.19 -16.84 -29.10
N ALA A 203 -17.91 -17.24 -29.16
CA ALA A 203 -17.38 -18.38 -28.42
C ALA A 203 -16.92 -18.03 -26.99
N GLY A 204 -16.97 -16.75 -26.60
CA GLY A 204 -16.30 -16.28 -25.38
C GLY A 204 -14.78 -16.50 -25.39
N MET A 205 -14.22 -16.77 -26.58
CA MET A 205 -12.79 -17.02 -26.85
C MET A 205 -12.14 -15.84 -27.59
N GLY A 206 -12.85 -14.72 -27.69
CA GLY A 206 -12.25 -13.41 -27.90
C GLY A 206 -11.33 -13.13 -26.74
N PRO A 207 -10.24 -12.38 -26.97
CA PRO A 207 -9.26 -12.14 -25.93
C PRO A 207 -9.98 -11.73 -24.64
N GLY A 208 -10.01 -12.64 -23.67
CA GLY A 208 -10.69 -12.40 -22.41
C GLY A 208 -9.99 -11.25 -21.71
N ARG A 209 -10.68 -10.55 -20.82
CA ARG A 209 -10.02 -9.57 -19.94
C ARG A 209 -8.82 -10.19 -19.21
N ASP A 210 -8.84 -11.51 -19.03
CA ASP A 210 -7.81 -12.31 -18.38
C ASP A 210 -6.66 -12.73 -19.34
N ASP A 211 -6.89 -12.79 -20.66
CA ASP A 211 -5.86 -13.10 -21.68
C ASP A 211 -5.15 -11.85 -22.23
N LEU A 212 -5.79 -10.68 -22.12
CA LEU A 212 -5.33 -9.37 -22.65
C LEU A 212 -4.42 -8.60 -21.70
N VAL A 213 -4.40 -9.00 -20.45
CA VAL A 213 -3.63 -8.36 -19.40
C VAL A 213 -2.25 -8.99 -19.42
N LEU A 214 -1.19 -8.16 -19.52
CA LEU A 214 0.11 -8.55 -19.00
C LEU A 214 -0.09 -8.74 -17.48
N HIS A 215 -0.52 -9.95 -17.13
CA HIS A 215 -0.81 -10.42 -15.79
C HIS A 215 0.24 -10.01 -14.75
N PRO A 216 1.55 -9.97 -15.06
CA PRO A 216 2.54 -9.58 -14.07
C PRO A 216 2.43 -8.12 -13.63
N GLU A 217 2.18 -7.20 -14.56
CA GLU A 217 2.20 -5.75 -14.28
C GLU A 217 0.93 -5.31 -13.55
N LEU A 218 -0.24 -5.80 -13.99
CA LEU A 218 -1.50 -5.52 -13.30
C LEU A 218 -1.60 -6.22 -11.94
N LEU A 219 -1.06 -7.44 -11.80
CA LEU A 219 -0.93 -8.08 -10.49
C LEU A 219 0.08 -7.33 -9.61
N ALA A 220 1.19 -6.84 -10.16
CA ALA A 220 2.15 -6.04 -9.40
C ALA A 220 1.53 -4.73 -8.90
N LEU A 221 0.72 -4.06 -9.72
CA LEU A 221 -0.02 -2.87 -9.33
C LEU A 221 -1.08 -3.15 -8.26
N GLN A 222 -1.90 -4.19 -8.44
CA GLN A 222 -2.90 -4.61 -7.43
C GLN A 222 -2.23 -5.03 -6.12
N ASN A 223 -1.13 -5.78 -6.18
CA ASN A 223 -0.35 -6.16 -5.00
C ASN A 223 0.25 -4.93 -4.33
N GLY A 224 0.79 -3.99 -5.09
CA GLY A 224 1.32 -2.72 -4.57
C GLY A 224 0.25 -1.89 -3.86
N GLU A 225 -0.93 -1.75 -4.45
CA GLU A 225 -2.07 -1.07 -3.83
C GLU A 225 -2.54 -1.76 -2.55
N GLN A 226 -2.65 -3.10 -2.57
CA GLN A 226 -3.07 -3.87 -1.42
C GLN A 226 -2.05 -3.77 -0.27
N GLN A 227 -0.75 -3.82 -0.57
CA GLN A 227 0.32 -3.64 0.41
C GLN A 227 0.31 -2.21 1.00
N LEU A 228 0.08 -1.19 0.17
CA LEU A 228 -0.09 0.19 0.64
C LEU A 228 -1.33 0.37 1.53
N GLN A 229 -2.46 -0.28 1.20
CA GLN A 229 -3.65 -0.24 2.06
C GLN A 229 -3.41 -0.91 3.41
N VAL A 230 -2.73 -2.07 3.43
CA VAL A 230 -2.37 -2.76 4.67
C VAL A 230 -1.46 -1.89 5.53
N LEU A 231 -0.44 -1.28 4.92
CA LEU A 231 0.44 -0.32 5.61
C LEU A 231 -0.30 0.92 6.11
N GLY A 232 -1.24 1.45 5.32
CA GLY A 232 -2.08 2.58 5.71
C GLY A 232 -2.92 2.29 6.94
N ARG A 233 -3.53 1.09 7.00
CA ARG A 233 -4.27 0.61 8.18
C ARG A 233 -3.34 0.41 9.37
N ALA A 234 -2.18 -0.20 9.18
CA ALA A 234 -1.21 -0.43 10.26
C ALA A 234 -0.68 0.90 10.84
N LEU A 235 -0.45 1.91 9.99
CA LEU A 235 -0.07 3.25 10.42
C LEU A 235 -1.21 3.97 11.16
N ALA A 236 -2.46 3.79 10.75
CA ALA A 236 -3.63 4.31 11.47
C ALA A 236 -3.76 3.67 12.87
N CYS A 237 -3.60 2.36 12.98
CA CYS A 237 -3.59 1.65 14.26
C CYS A 237 -2.45 2.12 15.17
N PHE A 238 -1.25 2.33 14.62
CA PHE A 238 -0.11 2.87 15.37
C PHE A 238 -0.39 4.27 15.92
N LYS A 239 -1.00 5.16 15.12
CA LYS A 239 -1.42 6.49 15.58
C LYS A 239 -2.45 6.42 16.70
N ALA A 240 -3.48 5.59 16.54
CA ALA A 240 -4.49 5.39 17.58
C ALA A 240 -3.86 4.87 18.89
N ALA A 241 -2.84 4.01 18.80
CA ALA A 241 -2.11 3.53 19.97
C ALA A 241 -1.27 4.63 20.66
N ILE A 242 -0.70 5.58 19.91
CA ILE A 242 -0.05 6.78 20.48
C ILE A 242 -1.08 7.68 21.18
N GLU A 243 -2.25 7.89 20.58
CA GLU A 243 -3.33 8.68 21.20
C GLU A 243 -3.84 8.01 22.47
N ALA A 244 -4.02 6.69 22.47
CA ALA A 244 -4.41 5.91 23.65
C ALA A 244 -3.36 5.96 24.77
N LEU A 245 -2.06 6.01 24.43
CA LEU A 245 -1.00 6.23 25.41
C LEU A 245 -1.12 7.62 26.05
N HIS A 246 -1.40 8.66 25.26
CA HIS A 246 -1.60 10.02 25.80
C HIS A 246 -2.79 10.09 26.75
N THR A 247 -3.92 9.46 26.41
CA THR A 247 -5.09 9.42 27.29
C THR A 247 -4.77 8.65 28.58
N THR A 248 -4.12 7.49 28.47
CA THR A 248 -3.69 6.69 29.64
C THR A 248 -2.76 7.50 30.55
N ILE A 249 -1.76 8.20 30.01
CA ILE A 249 -0.86 9.05 30.78
C ILE A 249 -1.63 10.15 31.51
N ARG A 250 -2.58 10.80 30.84
CA ARG A 250 -3.40 11.87 31.43
C ARG A 250 -4.25 11.33 32.58
N GLU A 251 -5.01 10.27 32.36
CA GLU A 251 -5.87 9.66 33.38
C GLU A 251 -5.08 9.21 34.61
N ARG A 252 -3.91 8.59 34.41
CA ARG A 252 -3.04 8.16 35.51
C ARG A 252 -2.43 9.33 36.26
N ARG A 253 -2.13 10.43 35.58
CA ARG A 253 -1.65 11.67 36.21
C ARG A 253 -2.74 12.30 37.07
N ASP A 254 -3.95 12.41 36.55
CA ASP A 254 -5.09 13.00 37.26
C ASP A 254 -5.43 12.16 38.51
N ALA A 255 -5.43 10.83 38.38
CA ALA A 255 -5.63 9.91 39.50
C ALA A 255 -4.54 10.08 40.59
N MET A 256 -3.29 10.24 40.18
CA MET A 256 -2.18 10.45 41.11
C MET A 256 -2.24 11.82 41.78
N GLU A 257 -2.70 12.87 41.08
CA GLU A 257 -2.93 14.19 41.67
C GLU A 257 -4.01 14.15 42.76
N ILE A 258 -5.09 13.37 42.55
CA ILE A 258 -6.13 13.15 43.57
C ILE A 258 -5.54 12.45 44.80
N GLN A 259 -4.74 11.39 44.61
CA GLN A 259 -4.08 10.69 45.71
C GLN A 259 -3.10 11.61 46.45
N LEU A 260 -2.41 12.49 45.73
CA LEU A 260 -1.48 13.45 46.30
C LEU A 260 -2.22 14.48 47.15
N LYS A 261 -3.35 15.02 46.69
CA LYS A 261 -4.23 15.91 47.49
C LYS A 261 -4.78 15.21 48.73
N ALA A 262 -5.17 13.94 48.62
CA ALA A 262 -5.62 13.15 49.77
C ALA A 262 -4.50 12.95 50.80
N PHE A 263 -3.27 12.73 50.34
CA PHE A 263 -2.09 12.67 51.20
C PHE A 263 -1.74 14.01 51.85
N GLU A 264 -1.88 15.13 51.11
CA GLU A 264 -1.70 16.48 51.66
C GLU A 264 -2.67 16.77 52.80
N ALA A 265 -3.93 16.31 52.70
CA ALA A 265 -4.91 16.47 53.76
C ALA A 265 -4.57 15.68 55.05
N LEU A 266 -3.69 14.68 54.97
CA LEU A 266 -3.21 13.90 56.13
C LEU A 266 -1.99 14.54 56.83
N CYS A 267 -1.34 15.54 56.23
CA CYS A 267 -0.09 16.15 56.69
C CYS A 267 -0.31 17.45 57.47
#